data_AF-A0A8J9VXF0-F1
#
_entry.id   AF-A0A8J9VXF0-F1
#
_cell.length_a   1.000
_cell.length_b   1.000
_cell.length_c   1.000
_cell.angle_alpha   90.00
_cell.angle_beta   90.00
_cell.angle_gamma   90.00
#
_symmetry.space_group_name_H-M   'P 1'
#
loop_
_entity.id
_entity.type
_entity.pdbx_description
1 polymer ?
#
loop_
_entity_poly.entity_id
_entity_poly.type
_entity_poly.pdbx_seq_one_letter_code
_entity_poly.pdbx_strand_id
1 'polypeptide(L)'
;MGAFGREAASTGELMTSSNTPSCSSGLCPKPQTHLLSGKCLLLVACVTLACVYGYASKLTEMIRVTAWSASKSTEPVTSGDQTTRGNGINVTKKLMTLEPVIFAEIPRQTLPNYKNPCWYEKVPETEVDSNPYKSHKTCHAHIKTMKSRKKMAKHFRDGLIHNDTGHFRLRCLPYFYIIGMPKCGTSDLYLRLTKHPDVVGGLKKEPHWWTRRCFSRQMAGDIPNVTVPVREYLDLFDGAASTIKSRIKKSLTSSGQEVVNHDVITGEASVSTLYDNRRWGREVWNVSSNEPAVLVANLFKAVQPHARFILTIRDPAERLYSEYLYFGNGKKSAATFHKNVITAIDGFNNCLKNNSVRSCTYEPNLTEMQSVRLRLGLYGVYLRDWFAIFPPGQILVQRMEDRSEDPRGTMTRVLDFLQLGPVESTSQKDAIFSLKKEHSRRPTDVWLGPMLPETRRILNEFYRPYNRQLAALLNDSRFLWQKDVSVEES
;
A
#
# COMPACT_ATOMS: atom_id res chain seq x y z
N MET A 1 53.59 -25.55 -28.84
CA MET A 1 53.48 -26.79 -28.06
C MET A 1 51.99 -27.10 -27.96
N GLY A 2 51.43 -27.86 -28.91
CA GLY A 2 51.24 -29.32 -28.79
C GLY A 2 49.85 -29.57 -28.17
N ALA A 3 48.75 -29.71 -28.91
CA ALA A 3 48.32 -30.77 -29.85
C ALA A 3 47.62 -31.98 -29.19
N PHE A 4 46.53 -32.43 -29.84
CA PHE A 4 45.76 -33.69 -29.72
C PHE A 4 44.82 -33.88 -28.50
N GLY A 5 43.60 -34.41 -28.62
CA GLY A 5 42.81 -34.91 -29.75
C GLY A 5 41.69 -35.89 -29.30
N ARG A 6 40.60 -35.92 -30.10
CA ARG A 6 39.71 -37.07 -30.50
C ARG A 6 38.83 -37.79 -29.45
N GLU A 7 37.49 -37.82 -29.66
CA GLU A 7 36.63 -38.88 -30.30
C GLU A 7 36.26 -40.02 -29.31
N ALA A 8 35.13 -40.75 -29.31
CA ALA A 8 33.87 -40.83 -30.05
C ALA A 8 32.92 -41.76 -29.22
N ALA A 9 31.61 -41.51 -29.19
CA ALA A 9 30.54 -42.31 -29.80
C ALA A 9 29.96 -43.53 -29.03
N SER A 10 28.62 -43.57 -29.07
CA SER A 10 27.74 -44.71 -29.36
C SER A 10 26.83 -45.29 -28.25
N THR A 11 25.53 -45.15 -28.53
CA THR A 11 24.48 -46.19 -28.59
C THR A 11 23.89 -46.81 -27.33
N GLY A 12 22.56 -46.83 -27.29
CA GLY A 12 21.76 -47.69 -26.42
C GLY A 12 20.29 -47.29 -26.34
N GLU A 13 19.54 -47.41 -27.44
CA GLU A 13 18.07 -47.53 -27.41
C GLU A 13 17.67 -48.87 -26.76
N LEU A 14 16.55 -48.89 -26.02
CA LEU A 14 15.58 -49.99 -26.12
C LEU A 14 14.21 -49.59 -25.54
N MET A 15 13.21 -49.74 -26.41
CA MET A 15 11.77 -49.63 -26.19
C MET A 15 11.21 -50.76 -25.30
N THR A 16 10.03 -50.52 -24.72
CA THR A 16 8.76 -51.30 -24.86
C THR A 16 7.74 -50.73 -23.87
N SER A 17 6.64 -50.10 -24.30
CA SER A 17 5.28 -50.67 -24.56
C SER A 17 4.76 -51.50 -23.37
N SER A 18 3.52 -51.46 -22.88
CA SER A 18 2.17 -51.08 -23.32
C SER A 18 1.29 -51.26 -22.04
N ASN A 19 0.17 -50.59 -21.76
CA ASN A 19 -1.17 -50.77 -22.33
C ASN A 19 -2.15 -49.98 -21.45
N THR A 20 -3.10 -49.28 -22.06
CA THR A 20 -4.37 -48.87 -21.46
C THR A 20 -5.38 -50.03 -21.55
N PRO A 21 -6.51 -49.99 -20.81
CA PRO A 21 -7.72 -49.48 -21.47
C PRO A 21 -8.66 -48.66 -20.58
N SER A 22 -9.46 -47.86 -21.27
CA SER A 22 -10.64 -47.12 -20.82
C SER A 22 -11.85 -48.03 -20.59
N CYS A 23 -12.79 -47.58 -19.74
CA CYS A 23 -14.22 -47.87 -19.88
C CYS A 23 -15.06 -46.75 -19.26
N SER A 24 -16.15 -46.43 -19.93
CA SER A 24 -17.13 -45.39 -19.66
C SER A 24 -18.49 -45.99 -19.30
N SER A 25 -19.38 -45.15 -18.73
CA SER A 25 -20.84 -45.25 -18.60
C SER A 25 -21.45 -45.80 -17.28
N GLY A 26 -22.50 -45.11 -16.78
CA GLY A 26 -23.64 -45.74 -16.09
C GLY A 26 -24.00 -45.31 -14.65
N LEU A 27 -24.95 -44.37 -14.55
CA LEU A 27 -25.87 -43.97 -13.45
C LEU A 27 -26.23 -44.95 -12.28
N CYS A 28 -26.15 -44.43 -11.03
CA CYS A 28 -27.03 -44.49 -9.81
C CYS A 28 -27.61 -45.82 -9.23
N PRO A 29 -28.05 -45.90 -7.93
CA PRO A 29 -27.92 -45.01 -6.76
C PRO A 29 -27.48 -45.70 -5.41
N LYS A 30 -27.37 -44.88 -4.35
CA LYS A 30 -26.93 -45.08 -2.93
C LYS A 30 -27.42 -46.34 -2.17
N PRO A 31 -26.74 -46.67 -1.05
CA PRO A 31 -27.38 -46.46 0.27
C PRO A 31 -26.49 -45.72 1.29
N GLN A 32 -27.15 -45.02 2.21
CA GLN A 32 -26.58 -44.23 3.30
C GLN A 32 -26.10 -45.15 4.45
N THR A 33 -24.87 -44.95 4.91
CA THR A 33 -24.43 -45.32 6.27
C THR A 33 -23.48 -44.26 6.81
N HIS A 34 -23.88 -43.60 7.90
CA HIS A 34 -23.09 -42.59 8.60
C HIS A 34 -21.86 -43.24 9.27
N LEU A 35 -20.66 -42.87 8.81
CA LEU A 35 -19.40 -43.18 9.49
C LEU A 35 -18.98 -41.98 10.35
N LEU A 36 -19.00 -42.16 11.67
CA LEU A 36 -18.42 -41.22 12.64
C LEU A 36 -16.89 -41.18 12.46
N SER A 37 -16.36 -40.01 12.11
CA SER A 37 -14.91 -39.82 11.89
C SER A 37 -14.09 -39.89 13.18
N GLY A 38 -12.87 -40.42 13.10
CA GLY A 38 -11.89 -40.66 14.17
C GLY A 38 -11.34 -39.44 14.92
N LYS A 39 -12.12 -38.36 15.07
CA LYS A 39 -11.82 -37.20 15.92
C LYS A 39 -12.38 -37.32 17.35
N CYS A 40 -13.32 -38.25 17.60
CA CYS A 40 -13.87 -38.47 18.95
C CYS A 40 -12.94 -39.30 19.86
N LEU A 41 -12.13 -40.24 19.33
CA LEU A 41 -11.23 -41.05 20.16
C LEU A 41 -10.02 -40.26 20.71
N LEU A 42 -9.54 -39.24 20.01
CA LEU A 42 -8.44 -38.39 20.48
C LEU A 42 -8.88 -37.43 21.61
N LEU A 43 -10.14 -36.99 21.59
CA LEU A 43 -10.69 -36.11 22.62
C LEU A 43 -10.89 -36.82 23.96
N VAL A 44 -11.28 -38.10 23.93
CA VAL A 44 -11.43 -38.92 25.15
C VAL A 44 -10.08 -39.20 25.80
N ALA A 45 -9.03 -39.48 25.02
CA ALA A 45 -7.68 -39.73 25.54
C ALA A 45 -7.04 -38.48 26.19
N CYS A 46 -7.24 -37.28 25.63
CA CYS A 46 -6.73 -36.03 26.20
C CYS A 46 -7.41 -35.64 27.52
N VAL A 47 -8.70 -35.94 27.69
CA VAL A 47 -9.44 -35.61 28.92
C VAL A 47 -9.01 -36.51 30.08
N THR A 48 -8.71 -37.79 29.83
CA THR A 48 -8.19 -38.69 30.87
C THR A 48 -6.77 -38.34 31.34
N LEU A 49 -5.90 -37.82 30.46
CA LEU A 49 -4.54 -37.41 30.82
C LEU A 49 -4.49 -36.07 31.59
N ALA A 50 -5.43 -35.16 31.31
CA ALA A 50 -5.49 -33.86 32.00
C ALA A 50 -6.00 -33.94 33.45
N CYS A 51 -6.83 -34.95 33.77
CA CYS A 51 -7.31 -35.20 35.14
C CYS A 51 -6.23 -35.77 36.08
N VAL A 52 -5.18 -36.41 35.55
CA VAL A 52 -4.11 -37.01 36.37
C VAL A 52 -3.04 -35.98 36.80
N TYR A 53 -2.91 -34.84 36.09
CA TYR A 53 -1.82 -33.88 36.31
C TYR A 53 -2.24 -32.46 36.71
N GLY A 54 -3.51 -32.22 37.09
CA GLY A 54 -3.89 -31.00 37.82
C GLY A 54 -3.80 -29.67 37.06
N TYR A 55 -4.00 -29.65 35.72
CA TYR A 55 -3.96 -28.42 34.90
C TYR A 55 -5.35 -27.91 34.47
N ALA A 56 -6.31 -27.85 35.40
CA ALA A 56 -7.69 -27.44 35.09
C ALA A 56 -7.86 -25.96 34.66
N SER A 57 -6.93 -25.05 34.98
CA SER A 57 -7.10 -23.62 34.65
C SER A 57 -6.66 -23.22 33.24
N LYS A 58 -5.85 -24.03 32.54
CA LYS A 58 -5.33 -23.72 31.20
C LYS A 58 -6.17 -24.28 30.04
N LEU A 59 -7.10 -25.19 30.30
CA LEU A 59 -7.95 -25.80 29.27
C LEU A 59 -9.13 -24.89 28.86
N THR A 60 -9.65 -24.09 29.79
CA THR A 60 -10.78 -23.18 29.57
C THR A 60 -10.45 -22.05 28.59
N GLU A 61 -9.17 -21.69 28.46
CA GLU A 61 -8.68 -20.64 27.57
C GLU A 61 -8.46 -21.16 26.13
N MET A 62 -8.09 -22.44 25.96
CA MET A 62 -7.97 -23.08 24.63
C MET A 62 -9.32 -23.37 23.97
N ILE A 63 -10.37 -23.66 24.75
CA ILE A 63 -11.71 -23.95 24.23
C ILE A 63 -12.42 -22.68 23.70
N ARG A 64 -12.09 -21.49 24.23
CA ARG A 64 -12.60 -20.21 23.69
C ARG A 64 -11.98 -19.80 22.36
N VAL A 65 -10.77 -20.24 22.05
CA VAL A 65 -10.05 -19.87 20.81
C VAL A 65 -10.42 -20.79 19.64
N THR A 66 -10.82 -22.04 19.90
CA THR A 66 -11.15 -23.04 18.87
C THR A 66 -12.60 -22.96 18.39
N ALA A 67 -13.53 -22.43 19.20
CA ALA A 67 -14.94 -22.26 18.83
C ALA A 67 -15.19 -21.22 17.72
N TRP A 68 -14.21 -20.39 17.36
CA TRP A 68 -14.32 -19.44 16.25
C TRP A 68 -14.10 -20.09 14.87
N SER A 69 -13.55 -21.31 14.80
CA SER A 69 -13.19 -21.96 13.53
C SER A 69 -14.26 -22.89 12.95
N ALA A 70 -15.47 -22.94 13.53
CA ALA A 70 -16.55 -23.83 13.09
C ALA A 70 -17.88 -23.10 12.86
N SER A 71 -17.89 -22.17 11.91
CA SER A 71 -19.12 -21.75 11.22
C SER A 71 -18.83 -21.44 9.74
N LYS A 72 -18.61 -22.50 8.95
CA LYS A 72 -18.72 -22.43 7.49
C LYS A 72 -20.12 -22.91 7.10
N SER A 73 -21.00 -21.99 6.75
CA SER A 73 -22.17 -22.28 5.91
C SER A 73 -21.82 -21.93 4.47
N THR A 74 -21.70 -22.97 3.65
CA THR A 74 -21.60 -22.95 2.18
C THR A 74 -22.95 -22.62 1.56
N GLU A 75 -23.06 -21.57 0.73
CA GLU A 75 -24.02 -21.44 -0.38
C GLU A 75 -23.52 -20.40 -1.42
N PRO A 76 -23.96 -20.46 -2.70
CA PRO A 76 -23.17 -20.06 -3.86
C PRO A 76 -23.27 -18.57 -4.22
N VAL A 77 -22.19 -18.03 -4.79
CA VAL A 77 -22.09 -16.64 -5.24
C VAL A 77 -22.72 -16.49 -6.62
N THR A 78 -23.94 -15.95 -6.67
CA THR A 78 -24.48 -15.27 -7.85
C THR A 78 -24.18 -13.78 -7.76
N SER A 79 -23.66 -13.24 -8.86
CA SER A 79 -23.34 -11.83 -9.08
C SER A 79 -24.52 -10.90 -8.80
N GLY A 80 -24.37 -10.03 -7.80
CA GLY A 80 -25.32 -8.96 -7.49
C GLY A 80 -24.70 -7.98 -6.52
N ASP A 81 -24.66 -6.72 -6.93
CA ASP A 81 -24.23 -5.53 -6.18
C ASP A 81 -24.76 -5.55 -4.72
N GLN A 82 -23.86 -5.74 -3.76
CA GLN A 82 -24.16 -5.61 -2.33
C GLN A 82 -23.24 -4.59 -1.69
N THR A 83 -23.64 -3.33 -1.82
CA THR A 83 -23.25 -2.28 -0.90
C THR A 83 -23.99 -2.49 0.44
N THR A 84 -23.26 -3.01 1.43
CA THR A 84 -23.41 -2.80 2.89
C THR A 84 -24.80 -3.01 3.55
N ARG A 85 -24.97 -4.11 4.30
CA ARG A 85 -25.98 -4.22 5.38
C ARG A 85 -25.35 -3.91 6.74
N GLY A 86 -25.79 -2.81 7.35
CA GLY A 86 -25.47 -2.39 8.71
C GLY A 86 -25.73 -0.89 8.85
N ASN A 87 -26.93 -0.49 9.29
CA ASN A 87 -27.42 0.90 9.44
C ASN A 87 -26.99 1.85 8.31
N GLY A 88 -27.82 1.95 7.27
CA GLY A 88 -27.56 2.58 5.97
C GLY A 88 -27.17 4.05 5.96
N ILE A 89 -25.99 4.37 6.49
CA ILE A 89 -25.30 5.63 6.25
C ILE A 89 -24.61 5.51 4.89
N ASN A 90 -25.11 6.23 3.89
CA ASN A 90 -24.38 6.42 2.65
C ASN A 90 -23.11 7.24 2.95
N VAL A 91 -21.99 6.54 3.15
CA VAL A 91 -20.69 7.13 3.54
C VAL A 91 -20.25 8.19 2.54
N THR A 92 -20.46 7.96 1.24
CA THR A 92 -20.16 8.94 0.18
C THR A 92 -20.98 10.21 0.36
N LYS A 93 -22.30 10.10 0.61
CA LYS A 93 -23.16 11.27 0.85
C LYS A 93 -22.71 12.05 2.08
N LYS A 94 -22.35 11.35 3.17
CA LYS A 94 -21.81 11.99 4.39
C LYS A 94 -20.48 12.71 4.11
N LEU A 95 -19.58 12.08 3.38
CA LEU A 95 -18.30 12.68 2.98
C LEU A 95 -18.48 13.93 2.12
N MET A 96 -19.47 13.96 1.22
CA MET A 96 -19.78 15.15 0.44
C MET A 96 -20.25 16.31 1.29
N THR A 97 -21.00 16.03 2.36
CA THR A 97 -21.41 17.07 3.32
C THR A 97 -20.23 17.56 4.17
N LEU A 98 -19.31 16.66 4.53
CA LEU A 98 -18.14 17.01 5.35
C LEU A 98 -17.05 17.74 4.55
N GLU A 99 -16.88 17.40 3.27
CA GLU A 99 -15.80 17.93 2.42
C GLU A 99 -16.33 18.46 1.07
N PRO A 100 -17.28 19.41 1.08
CA PRO A 100 -17.98 19.85 -0.13
C PRO A 100 -17.05 20.46 -1.19
N VAL A 101 -15.96 21.10 -0.76
CA VAL A 101 -14.97 21.72 -1.66
C VAL A 101 -14.27 20.67 -2.53
N ILE A 102 -13.96 19.49 -1.98
CA ILE A 102 -13.30 18.40 -2.73
C ILE A 102 -14.20 17.96 -3.89
N PHE A 103 -15.48 17.76 -3.62
CA PHE A 103 -16.45 17.27 -4.60
C PHE A 103 -16.96 18.35 -5.56
N ALA A 104 -16.73 19.64 -5.26
CA ALA A 104 -16.99 20.75 -6.17
C ALA A 104 -15.85 20.93 -7.19
N GLU A 105 -14.60 20.73 -6.75
CA GLU A 105 -13.39 20.94 -7.57
C GLU A 105 -12.99 19.70 -8.39
N ILE A 106 -13.30 18.50 -7.89
CA ILE A 106 -13.04 17.23 -8.58
C ILE A 106 -14.36 16.68 -9.12
N PRO A 107 -14.55 16.66 -10.46
CA PRO A 107 -15.76 16.13 -11.06
C PRO A 107 -15.82 14.60 -10.92
N ARG A 108 -17.04 14.08 -10.83
CA ARG A 108 -17.28 12.63 -10.79
C ARG A 108 -17.04 11.93 -12.13
N GLN A 109 -17.32 12.64 -13.22
CA GLN A 109 -17.11 12.15 -14.57
C GLN A 109 -15.82 12.77 -15.11
N THR A 110 -14.94 11.92 -15.61
CA THR A 110 -13.67 12.31 -16.22
C THR A 110 -13.66 11.97 -17.70
N LEU A 111 -12.74 12.58 -18.44
CA LEU A 111 -12.60 12.38 -19.87
C LEU A 111 -12.33 10.89 -20.21
N PRO A 112 -12.97 10.34 -21.25
CA PRO A 112 -12.68 9.00 -21.73
C PRO A 112 -11.30 8.94 -22.40
N ASN A 113 -10.74 7.74 -22.55
CA ASN A 113 -9.45 7.48 -23.22
C ASN A 113 -8.22 8.10 -22.52
N TYR A 114 -8.38 8.57 -21.28
CA TYR A 114 -7.28 8.88 -20.38
C TYR A 114 -7.16 7.77 -19.34
N LYS A 115 -5.96 7.24 -19.11
CA LYS A 115 -5.74 6.33 -17.97
C LYS A 115 -5.95 7.07 -16.65
N ASN A 116 -5.39 8.28 -16.54
CA ASN A 116 -5.57 9.14 -15.37
C ASN A 116 -6.98 9.75 -15.37
N PRO A 117 -7.62 9.95 -14.21
CA PRO A 117 -8.86 10.71 -14.14
C PRO A 117 -8.58 12.18 -14.48
N CYS A 118 -8.96 12.63 -15.67
CA CYS A 118 -8.70 13.99 -16.16
C CYS A 118 -9.97 14.75 -16.57
N TRP A 119 -9.96 16.08 -16.49
CA TRP A 119 -11.06 16.96 -16.92
C TRP A 119 -10.55 18.34 -17.30
N TYR A 120 -11.35 19.10 -18.05
CA TYR A 120 -11.06 20.50 -18.33
C TYR A 120 -11.65 21.39 -17.23
N GLU A 121 -10.82 22.26 -16.67
CA GLU A 121 -11.24 23.31 -15.74
C GLU A 121 -11.21 24.66 -16.48
N LYS A 122 -12.31 25.42 -16.40
CA LYS A 122 -12.37 26.78 -16.91
C LYS A 122 -11.51 27.69 -16.04
N VAL A 123 -10.59 28.43 -16.66
CA VAL A 123 -9.70 29.39 -16.02
C VAL A 123 -10.33 30.78 -16.09
N PRO A 124 -10.49 31.50 -14.96
CA PRO A 124 -10.97 32.88 -14.97
C PRO A 124 -10.03 33.80 -15.76
N GLU A 125 -10.59 34.79 -16.45
CA GLU A 125 -9.82 35.79 -17.23
C GLU A 125 -8.71 36.44 -16.39
N THR A 126 -9.01 36.75 -15.13
CA THR A 126 -8.08 37.36 -14.18
C THR A 126 -6.87 36.48 -13.84
N GLU A 127 -6.95 35.17 -14.09
CA GLU A 127 -5.89 34.23 -13.79
C GLU A 127 -4.99 33.92 -15.01
N VAL A 128 -5.42 34.23 -16.24
CA VAL A 128 -4.76 33.87 -17.50
C VAL A 128 -3.33 34.39 -17.58
N ASP A 129 -3.15 35.69 -17.34
CA ASP A 129 -1.84 36.36 -17.33
C ASP A 129 -1.17 36.35 -15.94
N SER A 130 -1.86 35.81 -14.95
CA SER A 130 -1.35 35.68 -13.60
C SER A 130 -0.43 34.46 -13.48
N ASN A 131 0.38 34.44 -12.42
CA ASN A 131 0.98 33.19 -11.96
C ASN A 131 0.11 32.69 -10.80
N PRO A 132 -0.81 31.73 -11.02
CA PRO A 132 -1.74 31.26 -10.00
C PRO A 132 -1.02 30.60 -8.81
N TYR A 133 0.28 30.28 -8.96
CA TYR A 133 1.09 29.62 -7.94
C TYR A 133 1.91 30.61 -7.07
N LYS A 134 1.78 31.93 -7.27
CA LYS A 134 2.49 32.95 -6.47
C LYS A 134 2.19 32.82 -4.97
N SER A 135 0.93 32.55 -4.62
CA SER A 135 0.43 32.40 -3.24
C SER A 135 0.37 30.94 -2.77
N HIS A 136 0.84 29.98 -3.58
CA HIS A 136 0.71 28.54 -3.29
C HIS A 136 1.36 28.20 -1.95
N LYS A 137 0.52 27.77 -1.00
CA LYS A 137 0.88 27.44 0.38
C LYS A 137 1.82 26.22 0.43
N THR A 138 1.66 25.20 -0.41
CA THR A 138 2.58 24.04 -0.37
C THR A 138 4.03 24.32 -0.80
N CYS A 139 4.28 25.48 -1.42
CA CYS A 139 5.56 25.86 -2.04
C CYS A 139 6.31 26.94 -1.24
N HIS A 140 6.51 26.78 0.06
CA HIS A 140 7.16 27.79 0.93
C HIS A 140 8.57 28.21 0.49
N ALA A 141 8.96 29.44 0.81
CA ALA A 141 10.17 30.16 0.40
C ALA A 141 11.49 29.41 0.65
N HIS A 142 11.90 28.60 -0.32
CA HIS A 142 13.22 28.00 -0.42
C HIS A 142 13.66 28.16 -1.88
N ILE A 143 14.95 28.33 -2.17
CA ILE A 143 15.40 28.60 -3.57
C ILE A 143 14.88 27.53 -4.56
N LYS A 144 14.75 26.27 -4.10
CA LYS A 144 14.17 25.16 -4.86
C LYS A 144 12.66 25.30 -5.13
N THR A 145 11.89 25.94 -4.26
CA THR A 145 10.45 26.15 -4.45
C THR A 145 10.15 27.33 -5.36
N MET A 146 11.01 28.34 -5.43
CA MET A 146 10.91 29.43 -6.42
C MET A 146 11.11 28.92 -7.86
N LYS A 147 12.09 28.03 -8.07
CA LYS A 147 12.26 27.33 -9.36
C LYS A 147 11.03 26.47 -9.70
N SER A 148 10.46 25.80 -8.70
CA SER A 148 9.25 24.99 -8.85
C SER A 148 8.04 25.84 -9.26
N ARG A 149 7.79 26.98 -8.59
CA ARG A 149 6.72 27.93 -8.95
C ARG A 149 6.87 28.47 -10.38
N LYS A 150 8.08 28.83 -10.79
CA LYS A 150 8.35 29.28 -12.18
C LYS A 150 8.06 28.17 -13.19
N LYS A 151 8.45 26.93 -12.87
CA LYS A 151 8.18 25.77 -13.71
C LYS A 151 6.67 25.51 -13.83
N MET A 152 5.93 25.54 -12.73
CA MET A 152 4.46 25.42 -12.73
C MET A 152 3.82 26.53 -13.57
N ALA A 153 4.21 27.80 -13.34
CA ALA A 153 3.70 28.94 -14.09
C ALA A 153 3.97 28.85 -15.60
N LYS A 154 5.11 28.26 -15.98
CA LYS A 154 5.41 27.94 -17.37
C LYS A 154 4.48 26.85 -17.90
N HIS A 155 4.34 25.72 -17.21
CA HIS A 155 3.45 24.63 -17.63
C HIS A 155 1.98 25.06 -17.72
N PHE A 156 1.53 25.93 -16.82
CA PHE A 156 0.19 26.50 -16.86
C PHE A 156 -0.04 27.29 -18.15
N ARG A 157 0.85 28.26 -18.44
CA ARG A 157 0.75 29.08 -19.65
C ARG A 157 0.88 28.25 -20.92
N ASP A 158 1.88 27.37 -20.98
CA ASP A 158 2.12 26.49 -22.13
C ASP A 158 0.96 25.48 -22.34
N GLY A 159 0.21 25.14 -21.29
CA GLY A 159 -0.88 24.17 -21.32
C GLY A 159 -2.27 24.78 -21.49
N LEU A 160 -2.40 26.11 -21.45
CA LEU A 160 -3.68 26.81 -21.52
C LEU A 160 -4.29 26.67 -22.92
N ILE A 161 -5.59 26.41 -22.95
CA ILE A 161 -6.38 26.24 -24.18
C ILE A 161 -7.30 27.44 -24.28
N HIS A 162 -7.25 28.10 -25.42
CA HIS A 162 -8.07 29.25 -25.74
C HIS A 162 -9.10 28.85 -26.79
N ASN A 163 -10.37 29.14 -26.55
CA ASN A 163 -11.44 29.01 -27.53
C ASN A 163 -12.49 30.12 -27.32
N ASP A 164 -13.50 30.18 -28.18
CA ASP A 164 -14.54 31.22 -28.16
C ASP A 164 -15.35 31.29 -26.84
N THR A 165 -15.30 30.23 -26.02
CA THR A 165 -16.03 30.13 -24.74
C THR A 165 -15.17 30.45 -23.51
N GLY A 166 -13.87 30.69 -23.71
CA GLY A 166 -12.93 31.15 -22.69
C GLY A 166 -11.62 30.33 -22.63
N HIS A 167 -11.03 30.33 -21.44
CA HIS A 167 -9.73 29.70 -21.17
C HIS A 167 -9.91 28.40 -20.38
N PHE A 168 -9.16 27.36 -20.75
CA PHE A 168 -9.25 26.06 -20.10
C PHE A 168 -7.89 25.46 -19.85
N ARG A 169 -7.75 24.73 -18.75
CA ARG A 169 -6.60 23.86 -18.49
C ARG A 169 -7.05 22.43 -18.29
N LEU A 170 -6.19 21.48 -18.65
CA LEU A 170 -6.41 20.07 -18.32
C LEU A 170 -5.92 19.81 -16.90
N ARG A 171 -6.79 19.25 -16.06
CA ARG A 171 -6.46 18.70 -14.74
C ARG A 171 -6.45 17.19 -14.82
N CYS A 172 -5.54 16.56 -14.07
CA CYS A 172 -5.48 15.11 -13.92
C CYS A 172 -5.15 14.75 -12.48
N LEU A 173 -5.88 13.78 -11.93
CA LEU A 173 -5.53 13.13 -10.68
C LEU A 173 -4.49 12.02 -10.90
N PRO A 174 -3.72 11.65 -9.87
CA PRO A 174 -2.86 10.48 -9.95
C PRO A 174 -3.64 9.21 -10.30
N TYR A 175 -3.06 8.42 -11.20
CA TYR A 175 -3.54 7.07 -11.54
C TYR A 175 -3.22 6.07 -10.43
N PHE A 176 -2.07 6.26 -9.76
CA PHE A 176 -1.60 5.38 -8.71
C PHE A 176 -1.05 6.12 -7.49
N TYR A 177 -1.07 5.42 -6.36
CA TYR A 177 -0.63 5.92 -5.06
C TYR A 177 0.26 4.89 -4.36
N ILE A 178 1.50 5.25 -4.04
CA ILE A 178 2.32 4.45 -3.11
C ILE A 178 1.97 4.89 -1.69
N ILE A 179 1.09 4.13 -1.03
CA ILE A 179 0.40 4.57 0.19
C ILE A 179 1.17 4.28 1.48
N GLY A 180 2.26 3.52 1.38
CA GLY A 180 3.05 3.13 2.53
C GLY A 180 4.07 2.05 2.18
N MET A 181 4.86 1.60 3.16
CA MET A 181 5.00 2.16 4.51
C MET A 181 6.31 2.94 4.65
N PRO A 182 6.42 3.90 5.58
CA PRO A 182 7.68 4.58 5.83
C PRO A 182 8.78 3.55 6.14
N LYS A 183 9.97 3.79 5.60
CA LYS A 183 11.16 2.94 5.74
C LYS A 183 11.07 1.56 5.05
N CYS A 184 10.14 1.41 4.10
CA CYS A 184 9.97 0.20 3.28
C CYS A 184 10.36 0.43 1.80
N GLY A 185 11.24 1.38 1.50
CA GLY A 185 11.78 1.59 0.15
C GLY A 185 10.89 2.38 -0.83
N THR A 186 9.83 3.05 -0.36
CA THR A 186 8.86 3.76 -1.21
C THR A 186 9.48 4.86 -2.09
N SER A 187 10.49 5.59 -1.59
CA SER A 187 11.19 6.61 -2.39
C SER A 187 11.96 6.02 -3.56
N ASP A 188 12.64 4.90 -3.35
CA ASP A 188 13.39 4.20 -4.40
C ASP A 188 12.43 3.61 -5.43
N LEU A 189 11.31 3.03 -4.99
CA LEU A 189 10.26 2.55 -5.90
C LEU A 189 9.67 3.69 -6.75
N TYR A 190 9.31 4.82 -6.14
CA TYR A 190 8.79 5.99 -6.86
C TYR A 190 9.79 6.49 -7.90
N LEU A 191 11.07 6.60 -7.53
CA LEU A 191 12.11 7.04 -8.44
C LEU A 191 12.21 6.12 -9.66
N ARG A 192 12.29 4.80 -9.44
CA ARG A 192 12.34 3.80 -10.52
C ARG A 192 11.11 3.88 -11.44
N LEU A 193 9.91 4.01 -10.86
CA LEU A 193 8.68 4.18 -11.64
C LEU A 193 8.74 5.41 -12.55
N THR A 194 9.22 6.55 -12.05
CA THR A 194 9.36 7.78 -12.86
C THR A 194 10.44 7.72 -13.94
N LYS A 195 11.18 6.61 -14.05
CA LYS A 195 12.09 6.34 -15.18
C LYS A 195 11.42 5.58 -16.32
N HIS A 196 10.24 5.01 -16.09
CA HIS A 196 9.45 4.41 -17.15
C HIS A 196 8.97 5.49 -18.14
N PRO A 197 9.06 5.27 -19.47
CA PRO A 197 8.71 6.28 -20.49
C PRO A 197 7.27 6.78 -20.37
N ASP A 198 6.35 5.90 -19.98
CA ASP A 198 4.92 6.21 -19.80
C ASP A 198 4.54 6.65 -18.39
N VAL A 199 5.52 6.99 -17.54
CA VAL A 199 5.27 7.52 -16.19
C VAL A 199 5.88 8.90 -16.05
N VAL A 200 5.05 9.90 -15.75
CA VAL A 200 5.49 11.25 -15.44
C VAL A 200 5.26 11.55 -13.96
N GLY A 201 6.33 11.87 -13.24
CA GLY A 201 6.24 12.24 -11.82
C GLY A 201 5.52 13.57 -11.63
N GLY A 202 4.70 13.68 -10.59
CA GLY A 202 4.19 14.96 -10.11
C GLY A 202 5.31 15.86 -9.60
N LEU A 203 5.02 17.14 -9.36
CA LEU A 203 5.99 18.11 -8.86
C LEU A 203 6.60 17.68 -7.51
N LYS A 204 5.81 16.99 -6.68
CA LYS A 204 6.22 16.51 -5.37
C LYS A 204 5.82 15.05 -5.18
N LYS A 205 6.77 14.22 -4.74
CA LYS A 205 6.57 12.80 -4.43
C LYS A 205 5.57 12.55 -3.30
N GLU A 206 5.72 13.28 -2.18
CA GLU A 206 4.88 13.11 -0.99
C GLU A 206 4.14 14.41 -0.67
N PRO A 207 3.07 14.74 -1.41
CA PRO A 207 2.19 15.86 -1.09
C PRO A 207 1.64 15.79 0.34
N HIS A 208 1.42 14.59 0.87
CA HIS A 208 0.72 14.33 2.14
C HIS A 208 -0.63 15.04 2.24
N TRP A 209 -1.26 15.29 1.09
CA TRP A 209 -2.47 16.11 1.04
C TRP A 209 -3.63 15.38 1.71
N TRP A 210 -3.99 14.19 1.22
CA TRP A 210 -5.12 13.35 1.67
C TRP A 210 -5.17 13.02 3.17
N THR A 211 -4.07 13.15 3.90
CA THR A 211 -4.01 12.80 5.33
C THR A 211 -3.59 13.93 6.25
N ARG A 212 -2.89 14.95 5.74
CA ARG A 212 -2.28 15.99 6.60
C ARG A 212 -2.63 17.39 6.12
N ARG A 213 -2.22 17.74 4.90
CA ARG A 213 -2.30 19.13 4.44
C ARG A 213 -3.70 19.60 4.07
N CYS A 214 -4.59 18.69 3.65
CA CYS A 214 -6.03 19.02 3.53
C CYS A 214 -6.68 19.30 4.90
N PHE A 215 -5.98 19.00 6.00
CA PHE A 215 -6.49 18.97 7.38
C PHE A 215 -5.69 19.85 8.34
N SER A 216 -5.04 20.91 7.83
CA SER A 216 -4.24 21.89 8.60
C SER A 216 -3.10 21.30 9.44
N ARG A 217 -2.72 20.02 9.23
CA ARG A 217 -1.64 19.40 10.01
C ARG A 217 -0.28 19.82 9.46
N GLN A 218 0.45 20.55 10.28
CA GLN A 218 1.77 21.08 9.95
C GLN A 218 2.78 19.95 9.71
N MET A 219 3.51 20.02 8.60
CA MET A 219 4.78 19.31 8.42
C MET A 219 5.95 20.25 8.68
N ALA A 220 7.13 19.67 8.95
CA ALA A 220 8.36 20.46 9.05
C ALA A 220 8.54 21.31 7.79
N GLY A 221 8.61 22.64 7.96
CA GLY A 221 8.70 23.62 6.88
C GLY A 221 7.37 24.13 6.31
N ASP A 222 6.21 23.75 6.86
CA ASP A 222 4.91 24.33 6.51
C ASP A 222 4.60 25.58 7.38
N ILE A 223 3.89 26.58 6.82
CA ILE A 223 3.31 27.68 7.61
C ILE A 223 2.36 27.08 8.67
N PRO A 224 2.44 27.54 9.94
CA PRO A 224 1.55 27.09 11.00
C PRO A 224 0.07 27.24 10.64
N ASN A 225 -0.75 26.24 10.99
CA ASN A 225 -2.22 26.26 10.90
C ASN A 225 -2.82 26.51 9.50
N VAL A 226 -2.09 26.18 8.43
CA VAL A 226 -2.59 26.38 7.06
C VAL A 226 -3.20 25.09 6.49
N THR A 227 -4.50 25.15 6.21
CA THR A 227 -5.17 24.19 5.31
C THR A 227 -4.78 24.48 3.87
N VAL A 228 -4.34 23.44 3.18
CA VAL A 228 -4.05 23.46 1.75
C VAL A 228 -5.30 23.06 0.98
N PRO A 229 -5.87 23.94 0.13
CA PRO A 229 -7.05 23.62 -0.64
C PRO A 229 -6.78 22.52 -1.67
N VAL A 230 -7.83 21.83 -2.11
CA VAL A 230 -7.72 20.76 -3.13
C VAL A 230 -7.13 21.29 -4.44
N ARG A 231 -7.46 22.52 -4.85
CA ARG A 231 -6.89 23.17 -6.03
C ARG A 231 -5.35 23.19 -6.01
N GLU A 232 -4.77 23.51 -4.85
CA GLU A 232 -3.31 23.48 -4.66
C GLU A 232 -2.71 22.08 -4.69
N TYR A 233 -3.49 21.04 -4.37
CA TYR A 233 -3.05 19.66 -4.58
C TYR A 233 -3.05 19.30 -6.08
N LEU A 234 -4.10 19.68 -6.80
CA LEU A 234 -4.22 19.46 -8.25
C LEU A 234 -3.11 20.18 -9.02
N ASP A 235 -2.74 21.39 -8.58
CA ASP A 235 -1.64 22.18 -9.16
C ASP A 235 -0.30 21.42 -9.20
N LEU A 236 -0.05 20.51 -8.26
CA LEU A 236 1.17 19.69 -8.24
C LEU A 236 1.29 18.76 -9.46
N PHE A 237 0.20 18.55 -10.20
CA PHE A 237 0.11 17.66 -11.35
C PHE A 237 -0.08 18.39 -12.68
N ASP A 238 -0.10 19.73 -12.73
CA ASP A 238 -0.30 20.45 -13.99
C ASP A 238 0.77 20.16 -15.06
N GLY A 239 2.03 20.06 -14.62
CA GLY A 239 3.12 19.65 -15.53
C GLY A 239 2.96 18.21 -16.05
N ALA A 240 2.41 17.32 -15.22
CA ALA A 240 2.09 15.95 -15.62
C ALA A 240 0.90 15.94 -16.59
N ALA A 241 -0.17 16.68 -16.30
CA ALA A 241 -1.35 16.80 -17.16
C ALA A 241 -0.98 17.34 -18.56
N SER A 242 -0.12 18.35 -18.64
CA SER A 242 0.42 18.86 -19.90
C SER A 242 1.17 17.79 -20.70
N THR A 243 1.97 16.95 -20.02
CA THR A 243 2.71 15.85 -20.66
C THR A 243 1.77 14.72 -21.12
N ILE A 244 0.76 14.39 -20.31
CA ILE A 244 -0.27 13.38 -20.63
C ILE A 244 -1.06 13.80 -21.87
N LYS A 245 -1.43 15.09 -21.94
CA LYS A 245 -2.16 15.66 -23.09
C LYS A 245 -1.34 15.56 -24.38
N SER A 246 -0.05 15.89 -24.34
CA SER A 246 0.79 15.95 -25.54
C SER A 246 1.24 14.59 -26.06
N ARG A 247 1.30 13.57 -25.19
CA ARG A 247 1.71 12.21 -25.56
C ARG A 247 0.51 11.33 -25.87
N ILE A 248 0.18 11.26 -27.15
CA ILE A 248 -0.95 10.50 -27.67
C ILE A 248 -0.52 9.16 -28.27
N LYS A 249 -1.42 8.17 -28.16
CA LYS A 249 -1.33 6.91 -28.89
C LYS A 249 -2.61 6.72 -29.70
N LYS A 250 -2.47 6.58 -31.02
CA LYS A 250 -3.59 6.31 -31.92
C LYS A 250 -3.83 4.81 -32.02
N SER A 251 -5.09 4.40 -32.01
CA SER A 251 -5.52 3.02 -32.23
C SER A 251 -6.81 3.01 -33.05
N LEU A 252 -7.09 1.90 -33.75
CA LEU A 252 -8.36 1.72 -34.47
C LEU A 252 -9.32 0.87 -33.64
N THR A 253 -10.59 1.25 -33.59
CA THR A 253 -11.66 0.38 -33.08
C THR A 253 -11.91 -0.79 -34.04
N SER A 254 -12.69 -1.78 -33.60
CA SER A 254 -13.17 -2.86 -34.46
C SER A 254 -13.98 -2.38 -35.68
N SER A 255 -14.56 -1.17 -35.60
CA SER A 255 -15.27 -0.52 -36.71
C SER A 255 -14.37 0.34 -37.61
N GLY A 256 -13.06 0.34 -37.37
CA GLY A 256 -12.08 1.12 -38.15
C GLY A 256 -12.00 2.60 -37.76
N GLN A 257 -12.62 3.03 -36.65
CA GLN A 257 -12.57 4.41 -36.19
C GLN A 257 -11.26 4.67 -35.43
N GLU A 258 -10.56 5.76 -35.77
CA GLU A 258 -9.38 6.20 -35.01
C GLU A 258 -9.78 6.75 -33.63
N VAL A 259 -9.12 6.23 -32.60
CA VAL A 259 -9.24 6.66 -31.21
C VAL A 259 -7.89 7.14 -30.72
N VAL A 260 -7.90 8.30 -30.08
CA VAL A 260 -6.73 8.89 -29.44
C VAL A 260 -6.76 8.52 -27.96
N ASN A 261 -5.72 7.81 -27.52
CA ASN A 261 -5.52 7.41 -26.13
C ASN A 261 -4.38 8.20 -25.47
N HIS A 262 -4.54 8.42 -24.17
CA HIS A 262 -3.57 9.06 -23.29
C HIS A 262 -3.12 8.07 -22.22
N ASP A 263 -2.16 7.23 -22.60
CA ASP A 263 -1.68 6.08 -21.80
C ASP A 263 -0.59 6.44 -20.78
N VAL A 264 0.00 7.64 -20.88
CA VAL A 264 0.98 8.13 -19.91
C VAL A 264 0.28 8.36 -18.57
N ILE A 265 0.87 7.89 -17.47
CA ILE A 265 0.29 8.01 -16.14
C ILE A 265 1.12 8.89 -15.20
N THR A 266 0.47 9.47 -14.20
CA THR A 266 1.10 10.12 -13.07
C THR A 266 0.71 9.47 -11.76
N GLY A 267 1.52 9.70 -10.72
CA GLY A 267 1.38 9.06 -9.42
C GLY A 267 1.94 9.91 -8.30
N GLU A 268 1.54 9.60 -7.06
CA GLU A 268 2.19 10.11 -5.85
C GLU A 268 2.55 8.99 -4.87
N ALA A 269 3.30 9.31 -3.82
CA ALA A 269 3.85 8.31 -2.90
C ALA A 269 3.82 8.73 -1.42
N SER A 270 2.76 9.41 -0.99
CA SER A 270 2.57 9.81 0.40
C SER A 270 2.39 8.60 1.32
N VAL A 271 3.46 8.17 2.00
CA VAL A 271 3.46 6.97 2.87
C VAL A 271 2.55 7.07 4.10
N SER A 272 2.02 8.25 4.40
CA SER A 272 1.02 8.46 5.47
C SER A 272 -0.37 7.96 5.07
N THR A 273 -0.63 7.80 3.78
CA THR A 273 -1.97 7.53 3.24
C THR A 273 -2.61 6.29 3.83
N LEU A 274 -1.85 5.21 4.03
CA LEU A 274 -2.41 3.97 4.58
C LEU A 274 -2.84 4.11 6.04
N TYR A 275 -2.05 4.79 6.89
CA TYR A 275 -2.18 4.69 8.34
C TYR A 275 -2.72 5.96 9.03
N ASP A 276 -2.59 7.14 8.42
CA ASP A 276 -2.86 8.42 9.07
C ASP A 276 -4.32 8.85 8.89
N ASN A 277 -5.18 8.48 9.85
CA ASN A 277 -6.63 8.73 9.85
C ASN A 277 -7.08 9.70 10.97
N ARG A 278 -6.17 10.51 11.48
CA ARG A 278 -6.34 11.26 12.73
C ARG A 278 -7.46 12.32 12.72
N ARG A 279 -7.76 12.91 11.56
CA ARG A 279 -8.87 13.87 11.44
C ARG A 279 -10.22 13.18 11.43
N TRP A 280 -10.36 12.11 10.64
CA TRP A 280 -11.58 11.30 10.63
C TRP A 280 -11.88 10.71 12.00
N GLY A 281 -10.83 10.44 12.78
CA GLY A 281 -10.96 10.20 14.21
C GLY A 281 -11.66 11.36 14.92
N ARG A 282 -11.11 12.57 14.93
CA ARG A 282 -11.68 13.68 15.72
C ARG A 282 -13.06 14.20 15.27
N GLU A 283 -13.39 14.14 13.98
CA GLU A 283 -14.67 14.64 13.47
C GLU A 283 -15.78 13.58 13.43
N VAL A 284 -15.43 12.28 13.53
CA VAL A 284 -16.38 11.17 13.37
C VAL A 284 -16.29 10.10 14.49
N TRP A 285 -15.36 10.19 15.45
CA TRP A 285 -15.21 9.27 16.61
C TRP A 285 -16.23 9.46 17.72
N ASN A 286 -17.35 10.14 17.50
CA ASN A 286 -18.45 10.08 18.48
C ASN A 286 -19.20 8.73 18.39
N VAL A 287 -18.45 7.62 18.37
CA VAL A 287 -18.91 6.23 18.39
C VAL A 287 -18.31 5.56 19.62
N SER A 288 -19.09 4.72 20.29
CA SER A 288 -18.74 4.10 21.58
C SER A 288 -17.48 3.22 21.56
N SER A 289 -16.94 2.89 20.38
CA SER A 289 -15.85 1.94 20.18
C SER A 289 -14.45 2.56 20.07
N ASN A 290 -14.29 3.89 20.13
CA ASN A 290 -12.99 4.59 19.92
C ASN A 290 -12.28 4.16 18.63
N GLU A 291 -13.04 3.79 17.61
CA GLU A 291 -12.57 3.22 16.35
C GLU A 291 -13.00 4.09 15.16
N PRO A 292 -12.15 4.30 14.14
CA PRO A 292 -12.52 5.16 13.01
C PRO A 292 -13.64 4.52 12.19
N ALA A 293 -14.80 5.17 12.21
CA ALA A 293 -15.96 4.81 11.39
C ALA A 293 -15.77 5.19 9.92
N VAL A 294 -14.95 6.21 9.66
CA VAL A 294 -14.59 6.68 8.32
C VAL A 294 -13.08 6.78 8.24
N LEU A 295 -12.51 6.37 7.11
CA LEU A 295 -11.08 6.41 6.82
C LEU A 295 -10.82 7.28 5.60
N VAL A 296 -9.56 7.68 5.42
CA VAL A 296 -9.10 8.30 4.17
C VAL A 296 -9.34 7.40 2.96
N ALA A 297 -9.31 6.07 3.14
CA ALA A 297 -9.69 5.11 2.10
C ALA A 297 -11.14 5.29 1.63
N ASN A 298 -12.08 5.64 2.52
CA ASN A 298 -13.45 5.94 2.13
C ASN A 298 -13.53 7.23 1.29
N LEU A 299 -12.74 8.26 1.64
CA LEU A 299 -12.63 9.47 0.83
C LEU A 299 -12.08 9.14 -0.56
N PHE A 300 -11.00 8.33 -0.65
CA PHE A 300 -10.51 7.85 -1.94
C PHE A 300 -11.58 7.09 -2.72
N LYS A 301 -12.35 6.21 -2.09
CA LYS A 301 -13.39 5.45 -2.78
C LYS A 301 -14.48 6.36 -3.35
N ALA A 302 -14.82 7.42 -2.63
CA ALA A 302 -15.81 8.41 -3.04
C ALA A 302 -15.33 9.31 -4.18
N VAL A 303 -14.04 9.67 -4.22
CA VAL A 303 -13.47 10.60 -5.20
C VAL A 303 -12.87 9.88 -6.42
N GLN A 304 -12.16 8.77 -6.19
CA GLN A 304 -11.45 7.98 -7.21
C GLN A 304 -11.68 6.47 -6.99
N PRO A 305 -12.88 5.95 -7.33
CA PRO A 305 -13.24 4.57 -7.04
C PRO A 305 -12.34 3.52 -7.72
N HIS A 306 -11.63 3.91 -8.79
CA HIS A 306 -10.74 3.06 -9.60
C HIS A 306 -9.24 3.33 -9.36
N ALA A 307 -8.88 4.07 -8.31
CA ALA A 307 -7.48 4.33 -7.95
C ALA A 307 -6.71 3.02 -7.69
N ARG A 308 -5.43 2.99 -8.07
CA ARG A 308 -4.52 1.87 -7.81
C ARG A 308 -3.56 2.20 -6.69
N PHE A 309 -3.40 1.28 -5.76
CA PHE A 309 -2.59 1.46 -4.56
C PHE A 309 -1.43 0.48 -4.54
N ILE A 310 -0.24 0.97 -4.20
CA ILE A 310 0.95 0.15 -4.02
C ILE A 310 1.39 0.30 -2.57
N LEU A 311 1.56 -0.83 -1.90
CA LEU A 311 2.03 -0.91 -0.53
C LEU A 311 3.32 -1.73 -0.49
N THR A 312 4.42 -1.10 -0.10
CA THR A 312 5.65 -1.81 0.22
C THR A 312 5.80 -1.94 1.74
N ILE A 313 6.00 -3.16 2.22
CA ILE A 313 6.23 -3.47 3.63
C ILE A 313 7.50 -4.30 3.80
N ARG A 314 7.99 -4.43 5.01
CA ARG A 314 9.20 -5.21 5.36
C ARG A 314 9.01 -5.79 6.75
N ASP A 315 9.96 -6.58 7.24
CA ASP A 315 9.96 -7.04 8.64
C ASP A 315 9.65 -5.83 9.58
N PRO A 316 8.59 -5.89 10.40
CA PRO A 316 8.13 -4.73 11.15
C PRO A 316 9.11 -4.28 12.24
N ALA A 317 9.92 -5.19 12.81
CA ALA A 317 10.98 -4.86 13.75
C ALA A 317 12.11 -4.10 13.04
N GLU A 318 12.50 -4.61 11.88
CA GLU A 318 13.48 -4.00 10.98
C GLU A 318 13.03 -2.63 10.44
N ARG A 319 11.73 -2.47 10.13
CA ARG A 319 11.13 -1.18 9.77
C ARG A 319 11.24 -0.20 10.92
N LEU A 320 10.86 -0.59 12.13
CA LEU A 320 10.89 0.25 13.32
C LEU A 320 12.31 0.71 13.65
N TYR A 321 13.28 -0.20 13.56
CA TYR A 321 14.68 0.15 13.79
C TYR A 321 15.22 1.07 12.70
N SER A 322 14.90 0.81 11.43
CA SER A 322 15.27 1.71 10.34
C SER A 322 14.67 3.11 10.51
N GLU A 323 13.50 3.21 11.13
CA GLU A 323 12.85 4.47 11.43
C GLU A 323 13.55 5.23 12.56
N TYR A 324 13.87 4.54 13.66
CA TYR A 324 14.68 5.08 14.76
C TYR A 324 16.02 5.63 14.23
N LEU A 325 16.71 4.87 13.38
CA LEU A 325 17.95 5.32 12.76
C LEU A 325 17.73 6.54 11.86
N TYR A 326 16.61 6.63 11.15
CA TYR A 326 16.41 7.74 10.21
C TYR A 326 15.96 9.04 10.87
N PHE A 327 15.03 8.96 11.82
CA PHE A 327 14.40 10.13 12.46
C PHE A 327 14.98 10.45 13.85
N GLY A 328 15.79 9.57 14.43
CA GLY A 328 16.41 9.81 15.73
C GLY A 328 17.31 11.04 15.71
N ASN A 329 17.04 11.98 16.60
CA ASN A 329 17.89 13.14 16.85
C ASN A 329 18.90 12.81 17.97
N GLY A 330 20.07 13.45 17.96
CA GLY A 330 21.10 13.24 18.98
C GLY A 330 21.93 11.96 18.81
N LYS A 331 22.64 11.55 19.88
CA LYS A 331 23.46 10.33 19.90
C LYS A 331 22.57 9.09 19.95
N LYS A 332 22.51 8.35 18.85
CA LYS A 332 21.76 7.10 18.73
C LYS A 332 22.54 5.95 19.35
N SER A 333 21.85 4.99 19.95
CA SER A 333 22.44 3.75 20.43
C SER A 333 21.41 2.63 20.42
N ALA A 334 21.88 1.38 20.32
CA ALA A 334 21.01 0.21 20.41
C ALA A 334 20.31 0.11 21.79
N ALA A 335 20.96 0.57 22.87
CA ALA A 335 20.38 0.64 24.21
C ALA A 335 19.24 1.66 24.31
N THR A 336 19.41 2.86 23.73
CA THR A 336 18.33 3.86 23.67
C THR A 336 17.16 3.35 22.83
N PHE A 337 17.43 2.68 21.71
CA PHE A 337 16.38 2.03 20.93
C PHE A 337 15.61 0.98 21.74
N HIS A 338 16.31 0.13 22.48
CA HIS A 338 15.70 -0.87 23.36
C HIS A 338 14.74 -0.21 24.37
N LYS A 339 15.20 0.80 25.12
CA LYS A 339 14.36 1.53 26.08
C LYS A 339 13.11 2.10 25.41
N ASN A 340 13.27 2.72 24.25
CA ASN A 340 12.16 3.29 23.49
C ASN A 340 11.13 2.23 23.05
N VAL A 341 11.60 1.03 22.69
CA VAL A 341 10.74 -0.10 22.32
C VAL A 341 9.92 -0.58 23.51
N ILE A 342 10.54 -0.75 24.69
CA ILE A 342 9.82 -1.17 25.90
C ILE A 342 8.73 -0.16 26.25
N THR A 343 9.07 1.12 26.32
CA THR A 343 8.08 2.20 26.59
C THR A 343 6.95 2.20 25.56
N ALA A 344 7.25 1.95 24.28
CA ALA A 344 6.24 1.92 23.23
C ALA A 344 5.27 0.72 23.38
N ILE A 345 5.79 -0.46 23.73
CA ILE A 345 5.01 -1.67 23.99
C ILE A 345 4.14 -1.48 25.23
N ASP A 346 4.69 -0.94 26.32
CA ASP A 346 3.94 -0.66 27.55
C ASP A 346 2.79 0.31 27.29
N GLY A 347 3.04 1.37 26.54
CA GLY A 347 1.99 2.31 26.14
C GLY A 347 0.90 1.66 25.29
N PHE A 348 1.28 0.77 24.38
CA PHE A 348 0.32 0.02 23.56
C PHE A 348 -0.51 -0.97 24.41
N ASN A 349 0.13 -1.75 25.27
CA ASN A 349 -0.52 -2.68 26.18
C ASN A 349 -1.46 -1.97 27.16
N ASN A 350 -1.09 -0.78 27.64
CA ASN A 350 -1.97 0.01 28.48
C ASN A 350 -3.22 0.47 27.73
N CYS A 351 -3.10 0.85 26.46
CA CYS A 351 -4.26 1.16 25.63
C CYS A 351 -5.20 -0.06 25.45
N LEU A 352 -4.63 -1.25 25.24
CA LEU A 352 -5.38 -2.49 25.04
C LEU A 352 -6.23 -2.91 26.24
N LYS A 353 -5.98 -2.37 27.45
CA LYS A 353 -6.81 -2.66 28.63
C LYS A 353 -8.27 -2.26 28.43
N ASN A 354 -8.51 -1.16 27.72
CA ASN A 354 -9.84 -0.56 27.56
C ASN A 354 -10.27 -0.43 26.09
N ASN A 355 -9.42 -0.81 25.13
CA ASN A 355 -9.65 -0.58 23.71
C ASN A 355 -9.24 -1.79 22.87
N SER A 356 -9.83 -1.89 21.69
CA SER A 356 -9.45 -2.93 20.72
C SER A 356 -8.05 -2.68 20.14
N VAL A 357 -7.45 -3.71 19.54
CA VAL A 357 -6.23 -3.58 18.73
C VAL A 357 -6.39 -2.52 17.65
N ARG A 358 -7.54 -2.46 16.97
CA ARG A 358 -7.80 -1.50 15.91
C ARG A 358 -7.85 -0.06 16.45
N SER A 359 -8.56 0.17 17.56
CA SER A 359 -8.60 1.46 18.24
C SER A 359 -7.19 1.94 18.63
N CYS A 360 -6.42 1.11 19.35
CA CYS A 360 -5.06 1.44 19.73
C CYS A 360 -4.13 1.67 18.54
N THR A 361 -4.33 0.94 17.44
CA THR A 361 -3.55 1.10 16.21
C THR A 361 -3.76 2.48 15.58
N TYR A 362 -4.96 3.04 15.66
CA TYR A 362 -5.30 4.37 15.12
C TYR A 362 -5.19 5.52 16.11
N GLU A 363 -5.05 5.26 17.41
CA GLU A 363 -4.97 6.27 18.47
C GLU A 363 -3.83 7.29 18.22
N PRO A 364 -4.09 8.57 17.90
CA PRO A 364 -3.03 9.53 17.56
C PRO A 364 -2.03 9.78 18.69
N ASN A 365 -2.47 9.82 19.95
CA ASN A 365 -1.67 10.28 21.08
C ASN A 365 -0.58 9.28 21.46
N LEU A 366 -0.81 7.98 21.23
CA LEU A 366 0.23 6.95 21.40
C LEU A 366 1.46 7.17 20.48
N THR A 367 1.35 7.93 19.39
CA THR A 367 2.49 8.19 18.47
C THR A 367 3.27 9.40 18.94
N GLU A 368 2.59 10.39 19.51
CA GLU A 368 3.19 11.66 19.91
C GLU A 368 3.90 11.54 21.26
N MET A 369 3.48 10.58 22.10
CA MET A 369 4.12 10.26 23.38
C MET A 369 5.29 9.28 23.26
N GLN A 370 5.52 8.66 22.09
CA GLN A 370 6.51 7.59 21.92
C GLN A 370 7.67 8.02 21.02
N SER A 371 8.89 7.69 21.43
CA SER A 371 10.14 7.94 20.70
C SER A 371 10.34 7.03 19.47
N VAL A 372 9.46 6.04 19.27
CA VAL A 372 9.40 5.14 18.10
C VAL A 372 7.95 4.84 17.72
N ARG A 373 7.64 4.68 16.43
CA ARG A 373 6.25 4.45 15.98
C ARG A 373 5.94 2.97 15.82
N LEU A 374 5.79 2.27 16.94
CA LEU A 374 5.54 0.82 17.01
C LEU A 374 4.34 0.38 16.15
N ARG A 375 3.23 1.11 16.22
CA ARG A 375 1.96 0.75 15.59
C ARG A 375 1.97 0.70 14.07
N LEU A 376 2.88 1.43 13.42
CA LEU A 376 3.02 1.42 11.97
C LEU A 376 3.48 0.06 11.42
N GLY A 377 3.97 -0.84 12.27
CA GLY A 377 4.27 -2.24 11.93
C GLY A 377 3.06 -3.18 11.97
N LEU A 378 1.88 -2.72 12.42
CA LEU A 378 0.65 -3.52 12.52
C LEU A 378 -0.08 -3.57 11.17
N TYR A 379 0.61 -4.02 10.11
CA TYR A 379 0.13 -3.92 8.72
C TYR A 379 -1.22 -4.58 8.49
N GLY A 380 -1.47 -5.74 9.13
CA GLY A 380 -2.72 -6.48 8.98
C GLY A 380 -3.96 -5.68 9.41
N VAL A 381 -3.83 -4.79 10.40
CA VAL A 381 -4.93 -3.92 10.84
C VAL A 381 -5.31 -2.94 9.73
N TYR A 382 -4.31 -2.24 9.17
CA TYR A 382 -4.54 -1.25 8.11
C TYR A 382 -5.02 -1.91 6.82
N LEU A 383 -4.43 -3.05 6.43
CA LEU A 383 -4.80 -3.73 5.18
C LEU A 383 -6.20 -4.33 5.22
N ARG A 384 -6.64 -4.86 6.37
CA ARG A 384 -8.01 -5.35 6.52
C ARG A 384 -9.04 -4.25 6.26
N ASP A 385 -8.79 -3.07 6.82
CA ASP A 385 -9.67 -1.91 6.61
C ASP A 385 -9.68 -1.44 5.15
N TRP A 386 -8.51 -1.46 4.49
CA TRP A 386 -8.40 -1.08 3.08
C TRP A 386 -9.05 -2.09 2.13
N PHE A 387 -8.89 -3.40 2.37
CA PHE A 387 -9.55 -4.45 1.59
C PHE A 387 -11.06 -4.50 1.80
N ALA A 388 -11.58 -3.99 2.92
CA ALA A 388 -13.02 -3.82 3.11
C ALA A 388 -13.62 -2.72 2.22
N ILE A 389 -12.80 -1.81 1.67
CA ILE A 389 -13.24 -0.66 0.87
C ILE A 389 -12.88 -0.81 -0.60
N PHE A 390 -11.70 -1.37 -0.89
CA PHE A 390 -11.18 -1.58 -2.23
C PHE A 390 -11.02 -3.07 -2.53
N PRO A 391 -11.38 -3.51 -3.74
CA PRO A 391 -11.16 -4.88 -4.16
C PRO A 391 -9.65 -5.21 -4.18
N PRO A 392 -9.25 -6.46 -3.93
CA PRO A 392 -7.85 -6.87 -3.89
C PRO A 392 -7.04 -6.47 -5.14
N GLY A 393 -7.66 -6.51 -6.32
CA GLY A 393 -7.03 -6.11 -7.59
C GLY A 393 -6.65 -4.62 -7.70
N GLN A 394 -7.07 -3.77 -6.77
CA GLN A 394 -6.68 -2.36 -6.69
C GLN A 394 -5.54 -2.10 -5.70
N ILE A 395 -5.05 -3.10 -4.96
CA ILE A 395 -3.99 -2.94 -3.97
C ILE A 395 -2.89 -3.98 -4.21
N LEU A 396 -1.74 -3.53 -4.68
CA LEU A 396 -0.53 -4.34 -4.79
C LEU A 396 0.27 -4.28 -3.48
N VAL A 397 0.41 -5.41 -2.79
CA VAL A 397 1.23 -5.53 -1.58
C VAL A 397 2.54 -6.24 -1.91
N GLN A 398 3.69 -5.66 -1.53
CA GLN A 398 5.01 -6.23 -1.78
C GLN A 398 5.91 -6.18 -0.55
N ARG A 399 6.76 -7.20 -0.41
CA ARG A 399 7.85 -7.22 0.58
C ARG A 399 9.09 -6.51 0.06
N MET A 400 9.76 -5.77 0.93
CA MET A 400 11.04 -5.12 0.61
C MET A 400 12.16 -6.15 0.48
N GLU A 401 12.04 -7.27 1.18
CA GLU A 401 12.93 -8.44 1.11
C GLU A 401 12.94 -9.00 -0.32
N ASP A 402 11.76 -9.28 -0.89
CA ASP A 402 11.61 -9.77 -2.28
C ASP A 402 12.30 -8.84 -3.28
N ARG A 403 12.22 -7.53 -3.07
CA ARG A 403 12.85 -6.54 -3.96
C ARG A 403 14.37 -6.55 -3.87
N SER A 404 14.91 -6.92 -2.71
CA SER A 404 16.36 -7.05 -2.55
C SER A 404 16.88 -8.34 -3.20
N GLU A 405 16.06 -9.40 -3.19
CA GLU A 405 16.37 -10.70 -3.80
C GLU A 405 16.17 -10.70 -5.33
N ASP A 406 15.03 -10.20 -5.79
CA ASP A 406 14.65 -10.11 -7.21
C ASP A 406 14.14 -8.68 -7.55
N PRO A 407 15.05 -7.71 -7.73
CA PRO A 407 14.68 -6.34 -8.11
C PRO A 407 13.91 -6.27 -9.44
N ARG A 408 14.22 -7.17 -10.39
CA ARG A 408 13.64 -7.14 -11.74
C ARG A 408 12.20 -7.65 -11.70
N GLY A 409 11.97 -8.85 -11.20
CA GLY A 409 10.62 -9.43 -11.16
C GLY A 409 9.69 -8.66 -10.23
N THR A 410 10.18 -8.12 -9.11
CA THR A 410 9.35 -7.25 -8.25
C THR A 410 8.92 -5.96 -8.94
N MET A 411 9.81 -5.33 -9.69
CA MET A 411 9.49 -4.13 -10.46
C MET A 411 8.58 -4.46 -11.66
N THR A 412 8.80 -5.57 -12.36
CA THR A 412 7.90 -6.05 -13.43
C THR A 412 6.46 -6.20 -12.92
N ARG A 413 6.27 -6.82 -11.75
CA ARG A 413 4.94 -6.92 -11.13
C ARG A 413 4.27 -5.56 -10.88
N VAL A 414 5.06 -4.52 -10.56
CA VAL A 414 4.52 -3.16 -10.40
C VAL A 414 4.10 -2.59 -11.75
N LEU A 415 4.91 -2.76 -12.79
CA LEU A 415 4.59 -2.29 -14.13
C LEU A 415 3.31 -2.96 -14.67
N ASP A 416 3.19 -4.27 -14.49
CA ASP A 416 2.01 -5.05 -14.89
C ASP A 416 0.75 -4.59 -14.14
N PHE A 417 0.85 -4.40 -12.81
CA PHE A 417 -0.24 -3.88 -11.98
C PHE A 417 -0.72 -2.50 -12.43
N LEU A 418 0.21 -1.64 -12.88
CA LEU A 418 -0.10 -0.32 -13.43
C LEU A 418 -0.45 -0.36 -14.93
N GLN A 419 -0.51 -1.53 -15.55
CA GLN A 419 -0.82 -1.73 -16.96
C GLN A 419 0.10 -0.89 -17.87
N LEU A 420 1.39 -0.88 -17.54
CA LEU A 420 2.44 -0.24 -18.32
C LEU A 420 3.00 -1.22 -19.36
N GLY A 421 3.45 -0.67 -20.49
CA GLY A 421 4.11 -1.47 -21.53
C GLY A 421 5.43 -2.09 -21.06
N PRO A 422 5.98 -3.05 -21.82
CA PRO A 422 7.27 -3.64 -21.50
C PRO A 422 8.39 -2.60 -21.59
N VAL A 423 9.45 -2.82 -20.81
CA VAL A 423 10.68 -2.03 -20.90
C VAL A 423 11.56 -2.61 -22.00
N GLU A 424 11.60 -1.96 -23.16
CA GLU A 424 12.22 -2.51 -24.36
C GLU A 424 13.72 -2.21 -24.45
N SER A 425 14.14 -0.96 -24.27
CA SER A 425 15.52 -0.56 -24.52
C SER A 425 16.47 -0.91 -23.36
N THR A 426 17.73 -1.19 -23.68
CA THR A 426 18.79 -1.42 -22.69
C THR A 426 18.97 -0.22 -21.75
N SER A 427 18.92 1.00 -22.30
CA SER A 427 19.02 2.23 -21.49
C SER A 427 17.86 2.42 -20.52
N GLN A 428 16.63 2.03 -20.89
CA GLN A 428 15.48 2.04 -19.98
C GLN A 428 15.61 0.94 -18.92
N LYS A 429 16.08 -0.24 -19.30
CA LYS A 429 16.35 -1.34 -18.36
C LYS A 429 17.36 -0.90 -17.31
N ASP A 430 18.45 -0.24 -17.71
CA ASP A 430 19.45 0.28 -16.77
C ASP A 430 18.88 1.38 -15.86
N ALA A 431 18.06 2.26 -16.43
CA ALA A 431 17.42 3.34 -15.68
C ALA A 431 16.32 2.87 -14.72
N ILE A 432 15.78 1.66 -14.86
CA ILE A 432 14.70 1.14 -14.00
C ILE A 432 15.21 0.06 -13.07
N PHE A 433 15.98 -0.89 -13.58
CA PHE A 433 16.45 -2.08 -12.85
C PHE A 433 17.85 -1.87 -12.25
N SER A 434 18.76 -1.19 -12.97
CA SER A 434 20.17 -1.02 -12.56
C SER A 434 20.45 0.24 -11.73
N LEU A 435 19.42 1.01 -11.32
CA LEU A 435 19.62 2.20 -10.50
C LEU A 435 20.27 1.86 -9.15
N LYS A 436 21.24 2.69 -8.75
CA LYS A 436 21.76 2.69 -7.38
C LYS A 436 20.62 2.96 -6.39
N LYS A 437 20.58 2.16 -5.33
CA LYS A 437 19.55 2.26 -4.30
C LYS A 437 19.56 3.63 -3.63
N GLU A 438 18.42 4.32 -3.69
CA GLU A 438 18.22 5.59 -3.00
C GLU A 438 17.98 5.43 -1.50
N HIS A 439 18.33 6.47 -0.74
CA HIS A 439 18.16 6.53 0.73
C HIS A 439 18.73 5.33 1.49
N SER A 440 19.91 4.87 1.09
CA SER A 440 20.71 3.94 1.87
C SER A 440 21.03 4.52 3.26
N ARG A 441 21.28 3.64 4.24
CA ARG A 441 21.63 4.06 5.61
C ARG A 441 22.84 4.99 5.57
N ARG A 442 22.85 6.01 6.45
CA ARG A 442 24.01 6.89 6.58
C ARG A 442 25.20 6.07 7.11
N PRO A 443 26.45 6.40 6.77
CA PRO A 443 27.61 5.65 7.27
C PRO A 443 27.63 5.50 8.80
N THR A 444 27.24 6.54 9.53
CA THR A 444 27.11 6.51 11.00
C THR A 444 26.05 5.54 11.50
N ASP A 445 24.93 5.40 10.78
CA ASP A 445 23.87 4.43 11.10
C ASP A 445 24.27 3.00 10.73
N VAL A 446 25.16 2.82 9.75
CA VAL A 446 25.76 1.52 9.41
C VAL A 446 26.73 1.10 10.51
N TRP A 447 27.59 2.02 10.97
CA TRP A 447 28.56 1.76 12.03
C TRP A 447 27.93 1.42 13.38
N LEU A 448 26.78 2.02 13.70
CA LEU A 448 26.01 1.69 14.92
C LEU A 448 25.61 0.21 14.98
N GLY A 449 25.45 -0.44 13.83
CA GLY A 449 25.18 -1.88 13.75
C GLY A 449 23.71 -2.26 13.97
N PRO A 450 23.42 -3.57 14.16
CA PRO A 450 22.08 -4.07 14.38
C PRO A 450 21.51 -3.65 15.74
N MET A 451 20.19 -3.76 15.90
CA MET A 451 19.56 -3.65 17.22
C MET A 451 20.04 -4.79 18.14
N LEU A 452 19.92 -4.60 19.47
CA LEU A 452 20.25 -5.67 20.42
C LEU A 452 19.44 -6.95 20.11
N PRO A 453 20.03 -8.15 20.23
CA PRO A 453 19.31 -9.41 20.01
C PRO A 453 18.05 -9.52 20.86
N GLU A 454 18.12 -9.08 22.12
CA GLU A 454 16.96 -9.06 23.02
C GLU A 454 15.85 -8.12 22.52
N THR A 455 16.19 -6.93 22.02
CA THR A 455 15.20 -6.03 21.40
C THR A 455 14.51 -6.70 20.22
N ARG A 456 15.26 -7.42 19.38
CA ARG A 456 14.68 -8.16 18.26
C ARG A 456 13.72 -9.24 18.74
N ARG A 457 14.11 -10.02 19.75
CA ARG A 457 13.28 -11.08 20.33
C ARG A 457 11.94 -10.51 20.81
N ILE A 458 11.98 -9.42 21.59
CA ILE A 458 10.79 -8.73 22.11
C ILE A 458 9.89 -8.21 20.98
N LEU A 459 10.47 -7.54 19.98
CA LEU A 459 9.69 -7.04 18.84
C LEU A 459 9.07 -8.17 18.02
N ASN A 460 9.80 -9.27 17.81
CA ASN A 460 9.30 -10.44 17.10
C ASN A 460 8.14 -11.09 17.86
N GLU A 461 8.23 -11.18 19.19
CA GLU A 461 7.15 -11.67 20.04
C GLU A 461 5.92 -10.76 19.97
N PHE A 462 6.12 -9.44 20.09
CA PHE A 462 5.06 -8.45 19.98
C PHE A 462 4.35 -8.51 18.61
N TYR A 463 5.10 -8.56 17.50
CA TYR A 463 4.52 -8.55 16.15
C TYR A 463 3.97 -9.91 15.70
N ARG A 464 4.38 -11.03 16.32
CA ARG A 464 3.99 -12.39 15.93
C ARG A 464 2.48 -12.59 15.69
N PRO A 465 1.57 -12.23 16.61
CA PRO A 465 0.13 -12.43 16.39
C PRO A 465 -0.40 -11.62 15.20
N TYR A 466 0.13 -10.40 15.00
CA TYR A 466 -0.30 -9.50 13.92
C TYR A 466 0.26 -9.93 12.56
N ASN A 467 1.48 -10.46 12.52
CA ASN A 467 2.08 -11.04 11.32
C ASN A 467 1.34 -12.30 10.88
N ARG A 468 0.86 -13.14 11.82
CA ARG A 468 -0.02 -14.28 11.50
C ARG A 468 -1.32 -13.85 10.85
N GLN A 469 -1.95 -12.78 11.37
CA GLN A 469 -3.16 -12.21 10.76
C GLN A 469 -2.88 -11.66 9.37
N LEU A 470 -1.76 -10.97 9.16
CA LEU A 470 -1.34 -10.46 7.86
C LEU A 470 -1.09 -11.58 6.85
N ALA A 471 -0.35 -12.62 7.25
CA ALA A 471 -0.06 -13.77 6.41
C ALA A 471 -1.34 -14.51 5.99
N ALA A 472 -2.30 -14.66 6.91
CA ALA A 472 -3.61 -15.22 6.59
C ALA A 472 -4.41 -14.30 5.65
N LEU A 473 -4.42 -12.99 5.89
CA LEU A 473 -5.12 -12.01 5.06
C LEU A 473 -4.61 -11.98 3.61
N LEU A 474 -3.30 -12.15 3.42
CA LEU A 474 -2.65 -12.15 2.11
C LEU A 474 -2.49 -13.56 1.52
N ASN A 475 -2.88 -14.60 2.26
CA ASN A 475 -2.63 -16.01 1.94
C ASN A 475 -1.17 -16.28 1.54
N ASP A 476 -0.23 -15.76 2.35
CA ASP A 476 1.20 -15.84 2.06
C ASP A 476 2.01 -15.90 3.37
N SER A 477 2.58 -17.08 3.64
CA SER A 477 3.36 -17.36 4.86
C SER A 477 4.65 -16.55 4.95
N ARG A 478 5.12 -15.98 3.84
CA ARG A 478 6.33 -15.16 3.80
C ARG A 478 6.18 -13.85 4.60
N PHE A 479 4.95 -13.43 4.90
CA PHE A 479 4.65 -12.32 5.82
C PHE A 479 4.66 -12.71 7.31
N LEU A 480 5.05 -13.94 7.66
CA LEU A 480 5.35 -14.30 9.04
C LEU A 480 6.71 -13.77 9.50
N TRP A 481 7.63 -13.49 8.55
CA TRP A 481 9.04 -13.15 8.79
C TRP A 481 9.73 -14.09 9.78
N GLN A 482 9.41 -15.39 9.67
CA GLN A 482 10.19 -16.44 10.32
C GLN A 482 11.47 -16.62 9.51
N LYS A 483 12.63 -16.48 10.16
CA LYS A 483 13.87 -16.97 9.56
C LYS A 483 13.82 -18.49 9.61
N ASP A 484 14.19 -19.15 8.53
CA ASP A 484 14.42 -20.59 8.55
C ASP A 484 15.46 -20.88 9.63
N VAL A 485 15.08 -21.69 10.61
CA VAL A 485 15.93 -22.07 11.76
C VAL A 485 17.02 -23.08 11.33
N SER A 486 17.12 -23.39 10.03
CA SER A 486 17.85 -24.56 9.54
C SER A 486 19.33 -24.34 9.19
N VAL A 487 19.98 -23.22 9.56
CA VAL A 487 21.41 -22.99 9.18
C VAL A 487 22.24 -22.26 10.25
N GLU A 488 21.89 -22.31 11.54
CA GLU A 488 22.78 -21.80 12.62
C GLU A 488 23.31 -22.89 13.56
N GLU A 489 23.13 -24.17 13.20
CA GLU A 489 23.81 -25.31 13.82
C GLU A 489 24.66 -26.04 12.77
N SER A 490 25.80 -25.45 12.40
CA SER A 490 26.89 -26.15 11.71
C SER A 490 28.23 -25.54 12.06
#